data_AF-A0A7C5KM90-F1
#
_entry.id   AF-A0A7C5KM90-F1
#
_cell.length_a   1.000
_cell.length_b   1.000
_cell.length_c   1.000
_cell.angle_alpha   90.00
_cell.angle_beta   90.00
_cell.angle_gamma   90.00
#
_symmetry.space_group_name_H-M   'P 1'
#
loop_
_entity.id
_entity.type
_entity.pdbx_description
1 polymer ?
#
loop_
_entity_poly.entity_id
_entity_poly.type
_entity_poly.pdbx_seq_one_letter_code
_entity_poly.pdbx_strand_id
1 'polypeptide(L)'
;MDPKVRKEILSRIDQEQRPRTPLALVSMGLLMLISPFLPDSWVAGVGGWDGIARVFLAFLFFYVAANVFERMRLSRAFRELVESFEAFNRGIYGQNYKEQRAAINLMIKTIATEDEGVRAKVLERLRLWTGQDFGEDREAWMAWWEENRSGFRLVPHRGEEGAGGGAGDGSGDGLGGGGLGKGTEE
;
A
#
# COMPACT_ATOMS: atom_id res chain seq x y z
N MET A 1 -13.83 7.48 6.66
CA MET A 1 -12.77 8.32 6.08
C MET A 1 -12.60 7.92 4.63
N ASP A 2 -12.80 8.85 3.70
CA ASP A 2 -12.78 8.56 2.27
C ASP A 2 -11.37 8.06 1.84
N PRO A 3 -11.26 6.95 1.09
CA PRO A 3 -9.98 6.47 0.58
C PRO A 3 -9.23 7.51 -0.26
N LYS A 4 -9.93 8.45 -0.92
CA LYS A 4 -9.31 9.56 -1.65
C LYS A 4 -8.64 10.56 -0.71
N VAL A 5 -9.33 10.96 0.36
CA VAL A 5 -8.79 11.88 1.38
C VAL A 5 -7.60 11.25 2.10
N ARG A 6 -7.68 9.94 2.41
CA ARG A 6 -6.53 9.21 2.99
C ARG A 6 -5.34 9.17 2.03
N LYS A 7 -5.57 8.93 0.73
CA LYS A 7 -4.52 8.95 -0.30
C LYS A 7 -3.91 10.34 -0.44
N GLU A 8 -4.71 11.41 -0.42
CA GLU A 8 -4.21 12.78 -0.55
C GLU A 8 -3.38 13.22 0.66
N ILE A 9 -3.80 12.87 1.87
CA ILE A 9 -3.03 13.16 3.09
C ILE A 9 -1.71 12.36 3.09
N LEU A 10 -1.75 11.08 2.74
CA LEU A 10 -0.54 10.26 2.65
C LEU A 10 0.39 10.75 1.55
N SER A 11 -0.12 11.19 0.40
CA SER A 11 0.72 11.73 -0.67
C SER A 11 1.35 13.06 -0.31
N ARG A 12 0.66 13.93 0.46
CA ARG A 12 1.24 15.18 0.95
C ARG A 12 2.37 14.94 1.96
N ILE A 13 2.17 13.98 2.88
CA ILE A 13 3.20 13.61 3.86
C ILE A 13 4.42 12.95 3.18
N ASP A 14 4.21 12.07 2.19
CA ASP A 14 5.30 11.42 1.42
C ASP A 14 5.98 12.42 0.47
N GLN A 15 5.27 13.46 -0.03
CA GLN A 15 5.87 14.54 -0.84
C GLN A 15 6.68 15.55 -0.03
N GLU A 16 6.34 15.80 1.23
CA GLU A 16 7.06 16.77 2.06
C GLU A 16 8.33 16.20 2.69
N GLN A 17 8.43 14.89 2.91
CA GLN A 17 9.68 14.22 3.27
C GLN A 17 10.57 13.98 2.04
N ARG A 18 10.80 15.05 1.26
CA ARG A 18 11.64 15.04 0.07
C ARG A 18 12.99 14.36 0.35
N PRO A 19 13.56 13.63 -0.62
CA PRO A 19 14.90 13.01 -0.54
C PRO A 19 16.06 14.02 -0.40
N ARG A 20 15.78 15.29 -0.08
CA ARG A 20 16.76 16.36 0.10
C ARG A 20 17.43 16.31 1.47
N THR A 21 16.79 15.75 2.49
CA THR A 21 17.35 15.63 3.84
C THR A 21 18.70 14.89 3.90
N PRO A 22 18.87 13.69 3.30
CA PRO A 22 20.18 13.04 3.27
C PRO A 22 21.21 13.86 2.48
N LEU A 23 20.82 14.50 1.40
CA LEU A 23 21.72 15.30 0.56
C LEU A 23 22.20 16.56 1.28
N ALA A 24 21.32 17.20 2.07
CA ALA A 24 21.66 18.33 2.93
C ALA A 24 22.61 17.93 4.07
N LEU A 25 22.44 16.73 4.66
CA LEU A 25 23.35 16.21 5.68
C LEU A 25 24.73 15.90 5.10
N VAL A 26 24.78 15.30 3.90
CA VAL A 26 26.04 15.03 3.19
C VAL A 26 26.73 16.35 2.80
N SER A 27 25.98 17.32 2.25
CA SER A 27 26.56 18.61 1.88
C SER A 27 27.07 19.38 3.10
N MET A 28 26.37 19.32 4.23
CA MET A 28 26.80 19.92 5.49
C MET A 28 28.07 19.25 6.04
N GLY A 29 28.14 17.92 6.03
CA GLY A 29 29.34 17.16 6.42
C GLY A 29 30.53 17.47 5.51
N LEU A 30 30.32 17.55 4.20
CA LEU A 30 31.35 17.90 3.22
C LEU A 30 31.86 19.34 3.39
N LEU A 31 30.96 20.29 3.64
CA LEU A 31 31.30 21.70 3.86
C LEU A 31 32.15 21.87 5.13
N MET A 32 31.88 21.07 6.18
CA MET A 32 32.74 21.03 7.37
C MET A 32 34.13 20.47 7.08
N LEU A 33 34.25 19.48 6.21
CA LEU A 33 35.53 18.85 5.85
C LEU A 33 36.42 19.77 5.00
N ILE A 34 35.81 20.63 4.17
CA ILE A 34 36.51 21.63 3.34
C ILE A 34 36.81 22.92 4.15
N SER A 35 36.17 23.12 5.30
CA SER A 35 36.36 24.31 6.14
C SER A 35 37.80 24.71 6.48
N PRO A 36 38.78 23.80 6.75
CA PRO A 36 40.15 24.22 7.04
C PRO A 36 40.89 24.79 5.82
N PHE A 37 40.36 24.62 4.60
CA PHE A 37 40.91 25.22 3.38
C PHE A 37 40.28 26.58 3.06
N LEU A 38 39.26 27.01 3.81
CA LEU A 38 38.60 28.30 3.61
C LEU A 38 39.35 29.41 4.35
N PRO A 39 39.35 30.64 3.84
CA PRO A 39 40.00 31.78 4.50
C PRO A 39 39.43 32.02 5.91
N ASP A 40 40.31 32.33 6.87
CA ASP A 40 39.94 32.55 8.28
C ASP A 40 38.87 33.63 8.47
N SER A 41 38.79 34.61 7.55
CA SER A 41 37.78 35.68 7.56
C SER A 41 36.34 35.17 7.44
N TRP A 42 36.13 34.01 6.81
CA TRP A 42 34.80 33.39 6.69
C TRP A 42 34.42 32.59 7.93
N VAL A 43 35.41 32.10 8.69
CA VAL A 43 35.23 31.18 9.82
C VAL A 43 35.29 31.90 11.17
N ALA A 44 35.64 33.20 11.18
CA ALA A 44 35.79 34.01 12.39
C ALA A 44 34.56 34.04 13.33
N GLY A 45 33.36 33.69 12.84
CA GLY A 45 32.14 33.59 13.65
C GLY A 45 31.91 32.24 14.35
N VAL A 46 32.62 31.18 13.95
CA VAL A 46 32.42 29.81 14.45
C VAL A 46 33.60 29.45 15.35
N GLY A 47 33.65 30.09 16.51
CA GLY A 47 34.84 30.24 17.35
C GLY A 47 35.57 28.95 17.71
N GLY A 48 36.89 28.92 17.53
CA GLY A 48 37.85 28.14 18.34
C GLY A 48 37.71 26.62 18.45
N TRP A 49 36.85 25.94 17.66
CA TRP A 49 36.79 24.47 17.68
C TRP A 49 38.10 23.90 17.13
N ASP A 50 38.81 23.12 17.96
CA ASP A 50 39.99 22.34 17.57
C ASP A 50 39.71 21.55 16.27
N GLY A 51 40.69 21.49 15.36
CA GLY A 51 40.54 20.83 14.07
C GLY A 51 40.07 19.38 14.17
N ILE A 52 40.43 18.69 15.26
CA ILE A 52 39.99 17.33 15.57
C ILE A 52 38.46 17.25 15.73
N ALA A 53 37.86 18.21 16.45
CA ALA A 53 36.41 18.21 16.70
C ALA A 53 35.61 18.39 15.39
N ARG A 54 36.15 19.15 14.43
CA ARG A 54 35.55 19.32 13.09
C ARG A 54 35.54 18.02 12.30
N VAL A 55 36.63 17.25 12.35
CA VAL A 55 36.71 15.93 11.68
C VAL A 55 35.71 14.96 12.29
N PHE A 56 35.62 14.88 13.62
CA PHE A 56 34.62 14.04 14.29
C PHE A 56 33.19 14.44 13.93
N LEU A 57 32.89 15.74 13.87
CA LEU A 57 31.58 16.22 13.49
C LEU A 57 31.24 15.90 12.03
N ALA A 58 32.19 16.04 11.10
CA ALA A 58 32.01 15.64 9.71
C ALA A 58 31.73 14.13 9.59
N PHE A 59 32.47 13.29 10.32
CA PHE A 59 32.20 11.85 10.40
C PHE A 59 30.82 11.54 10.97
N LEU A 60 30.38 12.27 11.99
CA LEU A 60 29.05 12.13 12.56
C LEU A 60 27.95 12.44 11.53
N PHE A 61 28.09 13.54 10.79
CA PHE A 61 27.15 13.88 9.71
C PHE A 61 27.10 12.80 8.63
N PHE A 62 28.26 12.29 8.22
CA PHE A 62 28.35 11.23 7.22
C PHE A 62 27.71 9.91 7.73
N TYR A 63 27.96 9.56 9.00
CA TYR A 63 27.36 8.40 9.65
C TYR A 63 25.83 8.50 9.71
N VAL A 64 25.29 9.67 10.10
CA VAL A 64 23.84 9.91 10.11
C VAL A 64 23.27 9.83 8.69
N ALA A 65 23.94 10.42 7.71
CA ALA A 65 23.52 10.33 6.31
C ALA A 65 23.48 8.88 5.79
N ALA A 66 24.49 8.07 6.12
CA ALA A 66 24.52 6.65 5.79
C ALA A 66 23.34 5.88 6.41
N ASN A 67 23.06 6.11 7.70
CA ASN A 67 21.90 5.51 8.37
C ASN A 67 20.56 5.88 7.72
N VAL A 68 20.39 7.15 7.35
CA VAL A 68 19.18 7.61 6.66
C VAL A 68 19.07 6.94 5.29
N PHE A 69 20.18 6.82 4.56
CA PHE A 69 20.22 6.14 3.26
C PHE A 69 19.83 4.66 3.37
N GLU A 70 20.38 3.93 4.34
CA GLU A 70 20.03 2.53 4.58
C GLU A 70 18.55 2.36 4.90
N ARG A 71 17.99 3.24 5.75
CA ARG A 71 16.57 3.21 6.09
C ARG A 71 15.68 3.44 4.86
N MET A 72 16.06 4.38 3.99
CA MET A 72 15.36 4.61 2.71
C MET A 72 15.47 3.42 1.76
N ARG A 73 16.63 2.78 1.70
CA ARG A 73 16.82 1.57 0.88
C ARG A 73 15.93 0.43 1.38
N LEU A 74 15.89 0.23 2.70
CA LEU A 74 15.11 -0.82 3.33
C LEU A 74 13.60 -0.59 3.18
N SER A 75 13.13 0.66 3.28
CA SER A 75 11.72 0.97 3.07
C SER A 75 11.27 0.73 1.62
N ARG A 76 12.13 1.00 0.64
CA ARG A 76 11.87 0.67 -0.78
C ARG A 76 11.77 -0.84 -0.98
N ALA A 77 12.76 -1.60 -0.52
CA ALA A 77 12.74 -3.05 -0.63
C ALA A 77 11.52 -3.67 0.07
N PHE A 78 11.14 -3.14 1.23
CA PHE A 78 9.93 -3.57 1.93
C PHE A 78 8.65 -3.25 1.14
N ARG A 79 8.56 -2.05 0.54
CA ARG A 79 7.41 -1.65 -0.28
C ARG A 79 7.25 -2.57 -1.49
N GLU A 80 8.34 -2.89 -2.17
CA GLU A 80 8.36 -3.84 -3.30
C GLU A 80 7.93 -5.25 -2.86
N LEU A 81 8.41 -5.71 -1.70
CA LEU A 81 8.01 -7.00 -1.14
C LEU A 81 6.53 -7.04 -0.79
N VAL A 82 5.99 -5.99 -0.17
CA VAL A 82 4.56 -5.88 0.13
C VAL A 82 3.74 -5.84 -1.17
N GLU A 83 4.17 -5.08 -2.17
CA GLU A 83 3.47 -4.97 -3.45
C GLU A 83 3.43 -6.31 -4.21
N SER A 84 4.55 -7.03 -4.25
CA SER A 84 4.61 -8.38 -4.84
C SER A 84 3.72 -9.37 -4.09
N PHE A 85 3.69 -9.31 -2.76
CA PHE A 85 2.78 -10.13 -1.95
C PHE A 85 1.31 -9.77 -2.19
N GLU A 86 1.00 -8.48 -2.36
CA GLU A 86 -0.35 -8.03 -2.72
C GLU A 86 -0.76 -8.50 -4.13
N ALA A 87 0.15 -8.44 -5.10
CA ALA A 87 -0.08 -8.93 -6.45
C ALA A 87 -0.31 -10.45 -6.45
N PHE A 88 0.50 -11.20 -5.69
CA PHE A 88 0.34 -12.63 -5.49
C PHE A 88 -1.01 -12.97 -4.85
N ASN A 89 -1.37 -12.27 -3.76
CA ASN A 89 -2.67 -12.44 -3.13
C ASN A 89 -3.82 -12.10 -4.08
N ARG A 90 -3.68 -11.07 -4.91
CA ARG A 90 -4.67 -10.72 -5.92
C ARG A 90 -4.84 -11.85 -6.94
N GLY A 91 -3.75 -12.50 -7.34
CA GLY A 91 -3.78 -13.66 -8.24
C GLY A 91 -4.50 -14.87 -7.64
N ILE A 92 -4.29 -15.14 -6.35
CA ILE A 92 -4.87 -16.30 -5.67
C ILE A 92 -6.32 -16.06 -5.22
N TYR A 93 -6.62 -14.88 -4.70
CA TYR A 93 -7.88 -14.58 -4.00
C TYR A 93 -8.82 -13.66 -4.80
N GLY A 94 -8.40 -13.16 -5.97
CA GLY A 94 -9.16 -12.22 -6.79
C GLY A 94 -8.99 -10.76 -6.38
N GLN A 95 -9.50 -9.82 -7.21
CA GLN A 95 -9.31 -8.37 -6.99
C GLN A 95 -9.99 -7.84 -5.72
N ASN A 96 -11.09 -8.47 -5.29
CA ASN A 96 -11.97 -7.92 -4.26
C ASN A 96 -11.77 -8.57 -2.87
N TYR A 97 -10.68 -9.31 -2.64
CA TYR A 97 -10.47 -10.06 -1.39
C TYR A 97 -10.42 -9.14 -0.15
N LYS A 98 -9.85 -7.93 -0.26
CA LYS A 98 -9.80 -6.96 0.85
C LYS A 98 -11.20 -6.46 1.20
N GLU A 99 -12.01 -6.17 0.18
CA GLU A 99 -13.39 -5.70 0.34
C GLU A 99 -14.27 -6.79 0.94
N GLN A 100 -14.12 -8.04 0.49
CA GLN A 100 -14.84 -9.18 1.05
C GLN A 100 -14.49 -9.41 2.52
N ARG A 101 -13.20 -9.37 2.89
CA ARG A 101 -12.77 -9.48 4.29
C ARG A 101 -13.33 -8.34 5.16
N ALA A 102 -13.36 -7.12 4.63
CA ALA A 102 -13.96 -5.99 5.31
C ALA A 102 -15.48 -6.17 5.46
N ALA A 103 -16.15 -6.68 4.44
CA ALA A 103 -17.58 -6.95 4.43
C ALA A 103 -17.97 -8.02 5.47
N ILE A 104 -17.21 -9.11 5.58
CA ILE A 104 -17.44 -10.15 6.62
C ILE A 104 -17.29 -9.55 8.02
N ASN A 105 -16.23 -8.76 8.26
CA ASN A 105 -16.03 -8.11 9.55
C ASN A 105 -17.17 -7.12 9.87
N LEU A 106 -17.68 -6.40 8.87
CA LEU A 106 -18.84 -5.53 9.03
C LEU A 106 -20.09 -6.35 9.36
N MET A 107 -20.36 -7.44 8.63
CA MET A 107 -21.49 -8.33 8.87
C MET A 107 -21.49 -8.90 10.30
N ILE A 108 -20.35 -9.41 10.78
CA ILE A 108 -20.22 -9.93 12.15
C ILE A 108 -20.54 -8.84 13.19
N LYS A 109 -20.11 -7.59 12.96
CA LYS A 109 -20.48 -6.46 13.83
C LYS A 109 -21.96 -6.13 13.77
N THR A 110 -22.58 -6.23 12.60
CA THR A 110 -24.01 -5.98 12.39
C THR A 110 -24.90 -7.01 13.07
N ILE A 111 -24.42 -8.21 13.42
CA ILE A 111 -25.19 -9.19 14.22
C ILE A 111 -25.67 -8.58 15.55
N ALA A 112 -24.93 -7.63 16.13
CA ALA A 112 -25.31 -6.96 17.36
C ALA A 112 -26.43 -5.90 17.21
N THR A 113 -26.98 -5.70 16.01
CA THR A 113 -28.09 -4.76 15.79
C THR A 113 -29.39 -5.26 16.40
N GLU A 114 -30.23 -4.34 16.89
CA GLU A 114 -31.55 -4.67 17.44
C GLU A 114 -32.55 -5.09 16.35
N ASP A 115 -32.37 -4.61 15.12
CA ASP A 115 -33.22 -4.95 13.96
C ASP A 115 -33.09 -6.44 13.57
N GLU A 116 -34.13 -7.22 13.90
CA GLU A 116 -34.19 -8.65 13.62
C GLU A 116 -34.15 -8.98 12.12
N GLY A 117 -34.73 -8.13 11.27
CA GLY A 117 -34.77 -8.34 9.83
C GLY A 117 -33.40 -8.16 9.19
N VAL A 118 -32.63 -7.18 9.65
CA VAL A 118 -31.23 -6.98 9.24
C VAL A 118 -30.36 -8.13 9.76
N ARG A 119 -30.51 -8.48 11.04
CA ARG A 119 -29.74 -9.55 11.68
C ARG A 119 -29.93 -10.90 10.97
N ALA A 120 -31.18 -11.29 10.69
CA ALA A 120 -31.49 -12.54 9.99
C ALA A 120 -30.86 -12.61 8.60
N LYS A 121 -30.96 -11.53 7.80
CA LYS A 121 -30.35 -11.46 6.47
C LYS A 121 -28.82 -11.54 6.52
N VAL A 122 -28.21 -10.88 7.50
CA VAL A 122 -26.75 -10.93 7.70
C VAL A 122 -26.29 -12.35 8.04
N LEU A 123 -26.99 -13.03 8.93
CA LEU A 123 -26.68 -14.41 9.32
C LEU A 123 -26.84 -15.38 8.15
N GLU A 124 -27.91 -15.24 7.36
CA GLU A 124 -28.10 -16.02 6.13
C GLU A 124 -26.93 -15.82 5.16
N ARG A 125 -26.51 -14.57 4.92
CA ARG A 125 -25.37 -14.30 4.03
C ARG A 125 -24.05 -14.82 4.58
N LEU A 126 -23.82 -14.70 5.89
CA LEU A 126 -22.63 -15.25 6.53
C LEU A 126 -22.59 -16.77 6.38
N ARG A 127 -23.70 -17.47 6.61
CA ARG A 127 -23.82 -18.92 6.38
C ARG A 127 -23.52 -19.28 4.92
N LEU A 128 -24.10 -18.53 3.98
CA LEU A 128 -23.90 -18.78 2.55
C LEU A 128 -22.45 -18.62 2.11
N TRP A 129 -21.77 -17.58 2.61
CA TRP A 129 -20.40 -17.25 2.20
C TRP A 129 -19.35 -18.11 2.89
N THR A 130 -19.57 -18.44 4.16
CA THR A 130 -18.59 -19.15 4.99
C THR A 130 -18.81 -20.65 5.05
N GLY A 131 -20.04 -21.12 4.75
CA GLY A 131 -20.45 -22.50 4.95
C GLY A 131 -20.56 -22.90 6.42
N GLN A 132 -20.42 -21.97 7.36
CA GLN A 132 -20.52 -22.22 8.80
C GLN A 132 -21.84 -21.68 9.35
N ASP A 133 -22.31 -22.28 10.45
CA ASP A 133 -23.50 -21.81 11.16
C ASP A 133 -23.23 -21.76 12.67
N PHE A 134 -23.09 -20.56 13.20
CA PHE A 134 -22.98 -20.31 14.64
C PHE A 134 -24.24 -19.64 15.23
N GLY A 135 -25.34 -19.59 14.46
CA GLY A 135 -26.56 -18.88 14.86
C GLY A 135 -26.30 -17.39 15.10
N GLU A 136 -26.93 -16.84 16.15
CA GLU A 136 -26.77 -15.43 16.56
C GLU A 136 -25.53 -15.20 17.46
N ASP A 137 -24.71 -16.22 17.71
CA ASP A 137 -23.53 -16.09 18.57
C ASP A 137 -22.42 -15.30 17.87
N ARG A 138 -22.40 -13.99 18.14
CA ARG A 138 -21.41 -13.06 17.61
C ARG A 138 -19.98 -13.43 18.04
N GLU A 139 -19.79 -13.93 19.26
CA GLU A 139 -18.44 -14.25 19.76
C GLU A 139 -17.86 -15.45 19.02
N ALA A 140 -18.68 -16.48 18.79
CA ALA A 140 -18.30 -17.64 17.97
C ALA A 140 -17.95 -17.22 16.53
N TRP A 141 -18.77 -16.37 15.90
CA TRP A 141 -18.47 -15.82 14.57
C TRP A 141 -17.14 -15.05 14.53
N MET A 142 -16.87 -14.23 15.55
CA MET A 142 -15.64 -13.43 15.62
C MET A 142 -14.41 -14.31 15.84
N ALA A 143 -14.49 -15.30 16.74
CA ALA A 143 -13.42 -16.25 17.01
C ALA A 143 -13.07 -17.05 15.75
N TRP A 144 -14.08 -17.63 15.10
CA TRP A 144 -13.91 -18.34 13.84
C TRP A 144 -13.28 -17.45 12.76
N TRP A 145 -13.73 -16.20 12.66
CA TRP A 145 -13.21 -15.27 11.66
C TRP A 145 -11.74 -14.95 11.89
N GLU A 146 -11.30 -14.65 13.11
CA GLU A 146 -9.89 -14.36 13.38
C GLU A 146 -8.97 -15.56 13.07
N GLU A 147 -9.43 -16.78 13.32
CA GLU A 147 -8.68 -18.00 12.96
C GLU A 147 -8.57 -18.22 11.45
N ASN A 148 -9.63 -17.92 10.69
CA ASN A 148 -9.73 -18.28 9.27
C ASN A 148 -9.44 -17.11 8.31
N ARG A 149 -9.35 -15.87 8.81
CA ARG A 149 -9.24 -14.64 8.01
C ARG A 149 -8.09 -14.64 7.01
N SER A 150 -6.95 -15.27 7.35
CA SER A 150 -5.75 -15.27 6.52
C SER A 150 -5.91 -16.12 5.25
N GLY A 151 -6.59 -17.25 5.36
CA GLY A 151 -6.77 -18.24 4.28
C GLY A 151 -8.16 -18.23 3.61
N PHE A 152 -9.14 -17.53 4.18
CA PHE A 152 -10.51 -17.55 3.69
C PHE A 152 -10.62 -17.09 2.22
N ARG A 153 -11.30 -17.92 1.41
CA ARG A 153 -11.68 -17.68 0.02
C ARG A 153 -13.19 -17.71 -0.07
N LEU A 154 -13.78 -16.63 -0.59
CA LEU A 154 -15.20 -16.64 -0.91
C LEU A 154 -15.41 -17.64 -2.05
N VAL A 155 -16.23 -18.66 -1.81
CA VAL A 155 -16.69 -19.51 -2.91
C VAL A 155 -17.65 -18.65 -3.73
N PRO A 156 -17.36 -18.34 -5.01
CA PRO A 156 -18.29 -17.60 -5.83
C PRO A 156 -19.58 -18.41 -5.91
N HIS A 157 -20.65 -17.88 -5.31
CA HIS A 157 -21.93 -18.53 -5.33
C HIS A 157 -22.45 -18.45 -6.76
N ARG A 158 -22.30 -19.55 -7.51
CA ARG A 158 -22.56 -19.66 -8.97
C ARG A 158 -24.03 -19.46 -9.36
N GLY A 159 -24.86 -18.93 -8.47
CA GLY A 159 -26.30 -18.81 -8.62
C GLY A 159 -26.79 -17.55 -9.33
N GLU A 160 -25.98 -16.49 -9.45
CA GLU A 160 -26.45 -15.20 -10.01
C GLU A 160 -26.04 -14.93 -11.46
N GLU A 161 -25.07 -15.66 -12.04
CA GLU A 161 -24.70 -15.51 -13.46
C GLU A 161 -25.68 -16.20 -14.44
N GLY A 162 -26.66 -16.96 -13.93
CA GLY A 162 -27.61 -17.71 -14.77
C GLY A 162 -28.96 -17.02 -15.04
N ALA A 163 -29.30 -15.93 -14.35
CA ALA A 163 -30.65 -15.35 -14.41
C ALA A 163 -30.77 -14.08 -15.29
N GLY A 164 -29.67 -13.55 -15.83
CA GLY A 164 -29.65 -12.29 -16.59
C GLY A 164 -29.04 -12.34 -18.00
N GLY A 165 -28.66 -13.52 -18.50
CA GLY A 165 -27.99 -13.71 -19.79
C GLY A 165 -28.93 -13.98 -20.97
N GLY A 166 -30.10 -13.32 -21.01
CA GLY A 166 -31.07 -13.44 -22.08
C GLY A 166 -31.57 -12.09 -22.56
N ALA A 167 -30.80 -11.39 -23.40
CA ALA A 167 -31.24 -10.47 -24.45
C ALA A 167 -30.05 -9.64 -24.98
N GLY A 168 -29.61 -9.97 -26.19
CA GLY A 168 -28.60 -9.28 -26.99
C GLY A 168 -28.10 -10.29 -28.02
N ASP A 169 -28.88 -10.70 -29.02
CA ASP A 169 -29.43 -9.91 -30.13
C ASP A 169 -28.43 -8.91 -30.74
N GLY A 170 -28.23 -9.05 -32.06
CA GLY A 170 -27.42 -8.18 -32.93
C GLY A 170 -25.97 -8.63 -33.08
N SER A 171 -25.62 -9.55 -33.98
CA SER A 171 -25.54 -9.34 -35.43
C SER A 171 -24.69 -8.10 -35.78
N GLY A 172 -23.53 -8.32 -36.41
CA GLY A 172 -22.65 -7.23 -36.82
C GLY A 172 -21.32 -7.70 -37.42
N ASP A 173 -21.39 -8.14 -38.66
CA ASP A 173 -20.28 -8.35 -39.59
C ASP A 173 -19.13 -7.34 -39.48
N GLY A 174 -17.89 -7.79 -39.68
CA GLY A 174 -16.75 -6.89 -39.73
C GLY A 174 -15.40 -7.53 -40.05
N LEU A 175 -15.35 -8.53 -40.94
CA LEU A 175 -14.10 -8.95 -41.58
C LEU A 175 -13.63 -7.81 -42.50
N GLY A 176 -12.67 -7.01 -42.03
CA GLY A 176 -12.18 -5.86 -42.78
C GLY A 176 -10.70 -5.58 -42.56
N GLY A 177 -9.86 -6.06 -43.48
CA GLY A 177 -8.72 -5.29 -43.99
C GLY A 177 -7.39 -5.44 -43.27
N GLY A 178 -6.61 -6.45 -43.69
CA GLY A 178 -5.16 -6.41 -43.58
C GLY A 178 -4.59 -5.29 -44.47
N GLY A 179 -3.93 -4.31 -43.85
CA GLY A 179 -3.19 -3.24 -44.53
C GLY A 179 -1.69 -3.41 -44.30
N LEU A 180 -1.02 -4.02 -45.27
CA LEU A 180 0.43 -3.99 -45.45
C LEU A 180 0.89 -2.56 -45.75
N GLY A 181 1.67 -1.95 -44.85
CA GLY A 181 2.35 -0.67 -45.07
C GLY A 181 3.86 -0.87 -45.07
N LYS A 182 4.45 -0.99 -46.27
CA LYS A 182 5.88 -0.79 -46.54
C LYS A 182 6.23 0.70 -46.40
N GLY A 183 7.45 1.00 -45.95
CA GLY A 183 7.97 2.38 -45.97
C GLY A 183 9.35 2.50 -45.33
N THR A 184 10.35 1.85 -45.92
CA THR A 184 11.78 2.18 -45.76
C THR A 184 12.16 3.15 -46.87
N GLU A 185 12.58 4.36 -46.53
CA GLU A 185 13.37 5.23 -47.40
C GLU A 185 14.61 5.67 -46.60
N GLU A 186 15.77 5.41 -47.22
CA GLU A 186 17.08 5.99 -46.95
C GLU A 186 17.25 7.28 -47.76
#